data_AF-A0A2V5UT17-F1
#
_entry.id   AF-A0A2V5UT17-F1
#
_cell.length_a   1.000
_cell.length_b   1.000
_cell.length_c   1.000
_cell.angle_alpha   90.00
_cell.angle_beta   90.00
_cell.angle_gamma   90.00
#
_symmetry.space_group_name_H-M   'P 1'
#
loop_
_entity.id
_entity.type
_entity.pdbx_description
1 polymer ?
#
loop_
_entity_poly.entity_id
_entity_poly.type
_entity_poly.pdbx_seq_one_letter_code
_entity_poly.pdbx_strand_id
1 'polypeptide(L)'
;MSERIHKATLSQSQGREGWSVIFRHPVLLDRATGKPGRRVRRGLGTKEKKAAERLVAQLNKLLTDRLFWEASSRPRALARFHPLVVDIFYHDMVPETIDASGIRELAIALPRSTDSDYRQILLLGTT
;
A
#
# COMPACT_ATOMS: atom_id res chain seq x y z
N MET A 1 1.53 13.19 -25.65
CA MET A 1 0.90 13.40 -24.33
C MET A 1 2.03 13.61 -23.33
N SER A 2 2.22 14.82 -22.82
CA SER A 2 3.34 15.11 -21.90
C SER A 2 3.13 14.38 -20.57
N GLU A 3 3.92 13.33 -20.36
CA GLU A 3 3.91 12.54 -19.13
C GLU A 3 4.39 13.38 -17.96
N ARG A 4 3.52 13.56 -16.97
CA ARG A 4 3.84 14.30 -15.77
C ARG A 4 4.63 13.38 -14.84
N ILE A 5 5.94 13.55 -14.81
CA ILE A 5 6.79 12.95 -13.77
C ILE A 5 6.33 13.53 -12.43
N HIS A 6 5.80 12.67 -11.56
CA HIS A 6 5.36 13.07 -10.24
C HIS A 6 6.53 13.06 -9.26
N LYS A 7 6.60 14.09 -8.41
CA LYS A 7 7.65 14.22 -7.40
C LYS A 7 7.04 14.06 -6.01
N ALA A 8 7.77 13.36 -5.15
CA ALA A 8 7.50 13.27 -3.72
C ALA A 8 8.15 14.42 -2.97
N THR A 9 7.37 15.02 -2.06
CA THR A 9 7.78 16.14 -1.22
C THR A 9 7.52 15.81 0.24
N LEU A 10 8.41 16.28 1.12
CA LEU A 10 8.22 16.20 2.56
C LEU A 10 7.16 17.20 3.03
N SER A 11 6.37 16.78 4.00
CA SER A 11 5.39 17.61 4.68
C SER A 11 5.40 17.28 6.15
N GLN A 12 5.39 18.31 6.99
CA GLN A 12 5.20 18.21 8.43
C GLN A 12 3.87 18.86 8.78
N SER A 13 3.06 18.21 9.60
CA SER A 13 1.84 18.84 10.14
C SER A 13 2.21 19.72 11.33
N GLN A 14 1.65 20.92 11.39
CA GLN A 14 1.81 21.83 12.51
C GLN A 14 1.39 21.13 13.81
N GLY A 15 2.29 21.08 14.80
CA GLY A 15 2.05 20.42 16.09
C GLY A 15 2.33 18.91 16.14
N ARG A 16 2.87 18.27 15.10
CA ARG A 16 3.36 16.88 15.17
C ARG A 16 4.84 16.81 14.79
N GLU A 17 5.61 16.06 15.57
CA GLU A 17 7.07 15.91 15.37
C GLU A 17 7.42 14.98 14.19
N GLY A 18 6.46 14.21 13.66
CA GLY A 18 6.69 13.23 12.60
C GLY A 18 6.65 13.81 11.19
N TRP A 19 7.52 13.30 10.32
CA TRP A 19 7.53 13.62 8.89
C TRP A 19 6.51 12.79 8.11
N SER A 20 5.90 13.41 7.11
CA SER A 20 5.04 12.75 6.11
C SER A 20 5.58 13.00 4.70
N VAL A 21 5.23 12.12 3.78
CA VAL A 21 5.48 12.27 2.35
C VAL A 21 4.17 12.49 1.61
N ILE A 22 4.19 13.39 0.62
CA ILE A 22 3.08 13.67 -0.27
C ILE A 22 3.56 13.50 -1.71
N PHE A 23 2.83 12.74 -2.51
CA PHE A 23 3.08 12.58 -3.94
C PHE A 23 1.79 12.23 -4.69
N ARG A 24 1.88 12.20 -6.02
CA ARG A 24 0.82 11.65 -6.88
C ARG A 24 1.31 10.35 -7.48
N HIS A 25 0.49 9.31 -7.41
CA HIS A 25 0.84 8.01 -7.93
C HIS A 25 0.61 7.96 -9.44
N PRO A 26 1.58 7.50 -10.27
CA PRO A 26 1.48 7.56 -11.73
C PRO A 26 0.36 6.69 -12.32
N VAL A 27 0.13 5.49 -11.78
CA VAL A 27 -0.84 4.52 -12.33
C VAL A 27 -2.19 4.55 -11.62
N LEU A 28 -2.23 4.73 -10.29
CA LEU A 28 -3.48 4.72 -9.55
C LEU A 28 -4.41 5.86 -9.98
N LEU A 29 -5.65 5.47 -10.28
CA LEU A 29 -6.72 6.38 -10.63
C LEU A 29 -7.19 7.15 -9.39
N ASP A 30 -7.37 8.46 -9.57
CA ASP A 30 -7.97 9.32 -8.58
C ASP A 30 -9.49 9.04 -8.51
N ARG A 31 -10.00 8.74 -7.31
CA ARG A 31 -11.41 8.37 -7.08
C ARG A 31 -12.39 9.47 -7.48
N ALA A 32 -11.96 10.73 -7.43
CA ALA A 32 -12.81 11.87 -7.77
C ALA A 32 -12.88 12.14 -9.28
N THR A 33 -11.78 11.91 -10.01
CA THR A 33 -11.66 12.32 -11.42
C THR A 33 -11.58 11.15 -12.41
N GLY A 34 -11.36 9.93 -11.93
CA GLY A 34 -11.15 8.74 -12.76
C GLY A 34 -9.86 8.75 -13.56
N LYS A 35 -9.00 9.77 -13.40
CA LYS A 35 -7.74 9.92 -14.13
C LYS A 35 -6.55 9.45 -13.28
N PRO A 36 -5.45 8.98 -13.91
CA PRO A 36 -4.23 8.66 -13.19
C PRO A 36 -3.67 9.87 -12.42
N GLY A 37 -3.01 9.62 -11.29
CA GLY A 37 -2.45 10.68 -10.45
C GLY A 37 -3.08 10.77 -9.06
N ARG A 38 -3.54 9.66 -8.48
CA ARG A 38 -4.11 9.63 -7.12
C ARG A 38 -3.14 10.26 -6.12
N ARG A 39 -3.62 11.23 -5.34
CA ARG A 39 -2.81 11.88 -4.31
C ARG A 39 -2.63 10.93 -3.12
N VAL A 40 -1.38 10.67 -2.76
CA VAL A 40 -0.99 9.84 -1.62
C VAL A 40 -0.32 10.73 -0.57
N ARG A 41 -0.75 10.60 0.68
CA ARG A 41 -0.11 11.21 1.85
C ARG A 41 0.09 10.13 2.90
N ARG A 42 1.33 9.89 3.32
CA ARG A 42 1.69 8.86 4.32
C ARG A 42 2.73 9.38 5.31
N GLY A 43 2.62 8.97 6.57
CA GLY A 43 3.64 9.22 7.58
C GLY A 43 4.87 8.35 7.35
N LEU A 44 6.06 8.91 7.56
CA LEU A 44 7.34 8.20 7.41
C LEU A 44 7.81 7.54 8.72
N GLY A 45 7.10 7.76 9.84
CA GLY A 45 7.44 7.15 11.13
C GLY A 45 8.74 7.67 11.77
N THR A 46 9.36 8.71 11.20
CA THR A 46 10.60 9.31 11.72
C THR A 46 10.40 10.78 12.09
N LYS A 47 11.11 11.21 13.14
CA LYS A 47 11.25 12.61 13.55
C LYS A 47 12.51 13.25 12.95
N GLU A 48 13.46 12.43 12.50
CA GLU A 48 14.73 12.89 11.94
C GLU A 48 14.55 13.30 10.47
N LYS A 49 14.80 14.59 10.19
CA LYS A 49 14.68 15.16 8.83
C LYS A 49 15.57 14.44 7.81
N LYS A 50 16.82 14.13 8.17
CA LYS A 50 17.78 13.47 7.27
C LYS A 50 17.34 12.05 6.88
N ALA A 51 16.77 11.31 7.82
CA ALA A 51 16.17 10.01 7.54
C ALA A 51 14.96 10.15 6.60
N ALA A 52 14.09 11.13 6.84
CA ALA A 52 12.94 11.42 5.99
C ALA A 52 13.34 11.79 4.55
N GLU A 53 14.37 12.62 4.38
CA GLU A 53 14.91 13.01 3.07
C GLU A 53 15.45 11.81 2.28
N ARG A 54 16.14 10.87 2.95
CA ARG A 54 16.62 9.63 2.31
C ARG A 54 15.46 8.79 1.79
N LEU A 55 14.38 8.65 2.56
CA LEU A 55 13.19 7.90 2.15
C LEU A 55 12.50 8.56 0.96
N VAL A 56 12.37 9.89 0.97
CA VAL A 56 11.81 10.65 -0.17
C VAL A 56 12.69 10.55 -1.42
N ALA A 57 14.01 10.54 -1.28
CA ALA A 57 14.91 10.33 -2.41
C ALA A 57 14.73 8.94 -3.04
N GLN A 58 14.55 7.90 -2.23
CA GLN A 58 14.24 6.55 -2.73
C GLN A 58 12.87 6.50 -3.42
N LEU A 59 11.84 7.14 -2.83
CA LEU A 59 10.51 7.20 -3.43
C LEU A 59 10.50 7.94 -4.77
N ASN A 60 11.28 9.03 -4.90
CA ASN A 60 11.44 9.74 -6.16
C ASN A 60 12.09 8.88 -7.26
N LYS A 61 12.99 7.96 -6.91
CA LYS A 61 13.54 6.99 -7.87
C LYS A 61 12.45 6.03 -8.37
N LEU A 62 11.60 5.51 -7.48
CA LEU A 62 10.44 4.68 -7.87
C LEU A 62 9.44 5.46 -8.76
N LEU A 63 9.18 6.73 -8.42
CA LEU A 63 8.26 7.57 -9.20
C LEU A 63 8.77 7.92 -10.60
N THR A 64 10.08 7.86 -10.83
CA THR A 64 10.70 8.19 -12.12
C THR A 64 10.87 6.96 -13.00
N ASP A 65 11.15 5.80 -12.41
CA ASP A 65 11.44 4.57 -13.15
C ASP A 65 10.17 3.72 -13.37
N ARG A 66 9.75 3.63 -14.63
CA ARG A 66 8.53 2.92 -15.04
C ARG A 66 8.57 1.43 -14.79
N LEU A 67 9.77 0.84 -14.69
CA LEU A 67 9.92 -0.58 -14.41
C LEU A 67 9.32 -0.96 -13.05
N PHE A 68 9.06 0.03 -12.17
CA PHE A 68 8.45 -0.19 -10.87
C PHE A 68 6.95 0.14 -10.82
N TRP A 69 6.32 0.54 -11.92
CA TRP A 69 4.92 1.00 -11.92
C TRP A 69 3.90 -0.14 -11.99
N GLU A 70 4.35 -1.38 -12.13
CA GLU A 70 3.51 -2.58 -12.13
C GLU A 70 3.54 -3.26 -10.77
N ALA A 71 2.41 -3.79 -10.30
CA ALA A 71 2.35 -4.52 -9.03
C ALA A 71 3.33 -5.72 -8.96
N SER A 72 3.56 -6.39 -10.09
CA SER A 72 4.51 -7.49 -10.29
C SER A 72 5.96 -7.10 -9.94
N SER A 73 6.31 -5.82 -10.03
CA SER A 73 7.66 -5.31 -9.77
C SER A 73 7.97 -5.11 -8.28
N ARG A 74 7.00 -5.30 -7.38
CA ARG A 74 7.17 -5.11 -5.92
C ARG A 74 8.36 -5.91 -5.35
N PRO A 75 8.60 -7.19 -5.67
CA PRO A 75 9.76 -7.93 -5.17
C PRO A 75 11.09 -7.30 -5.60
N ARG A 76 11.17 -6.80 -6.84
CA ARG A 76 12.35 -6.10 -7.35
C ARG A 76 12.58 -4.78 -6.63
N ALA A 77 11.50 -4.06 -6.28
CA ALA A 77 11.58 -2.85 -5.50
C ALA A 77 12.07 -3.14 -4.07
N LEU A 78 11.57 -4.20 -3.41
CA LEU A 78 12.01 -4.63 -2.08
C LEU A 78 13.51 -4.96 -2.02
N ALA A 79 14.08 -5.51 -3.10
CA ALA A 79 15.50 -5.81 -3.17
C ALA A 79 16.40 -4.56 -3.21
N ARG A 80 15.86 -3.39 -3.60
CA ARG A 80 16.64 -2.18 -3.89
C ARG A 80 16.32 -1.00 -2.97
N PHE A 81 15.10 -0.94 -2.43
CA PHE A 81 14.60 0.19 -1.65
C PHE A 81 14.17 -0.25 -0.26
N HIS A 82 14.05 0.73 0.63
CA HIS A 82 13.61 0.49 1.99
C HIS A 82 12.17 -0.07 2.01
N PRO A 83 11.86 -1.10 2.82
CA PRO A 83 10.53 -1.74 2.84
C PRO A 83 9.38 -0.74 3.00
N LEU A 84 9.49 0.20 3.95
CA LEU A 84 8.50 1.27 4.14
C LEU A 84 8.22 2.10 2.87
N VAL A 85 9.23 2.39 2.05
CA VAL A 85 9.06 3.15 0.80
C VAL A 85 8.29 2.33 -0.22
N VAL A 86 8.63 1.04 -0.32
CA VAL A 86 7.92 0.09 -1.19
C VAL A 86 6.48 -0.07 -0.74
N ASP A 87 6.24 -0.29 0.55
CA ASP A 87 4.89 -0.43 1.08
C ASP A 87 4.05 0.82 0.83
N ILE A 88 4.60 2.03 1.02
CA ILE A 88 3.90 3.29 0.70
C ILE A 88 3.53 3.38 -0.78
N PHE A 89 4.41 2.95 -1.69
CA PHE A 89 4.18 3.05 -3.13
C PHE A 89 3.14 2.02 -3.60
N TYR A 90 3.25 0.76 -3.18
CA TYR A 90 2.41 -0.34 -3.67
C TYR A 90 1.12 -0.56 -2.86
N HIS A 91 0.90 0.17 -1.76
CA HIS A 91 -0.22 -0.06 -0.83
C HIS A 91 -1.59 -0.23 -1.50
N ASP A 92 -1.93 0.66 -2.43
CA ASP A 92 -3.23 0.66 -3.13
C ASP A 92 -3.15 -0.04 -4.50
N MET A 93 -1.99 -0.58 -4.90
CA MET A 93 -1.79 -1.25 -6.19
C MET A 93 -2.12 -2.73 -6.14
N VAL A 94 -1.93 -3.35 -4.98
CA VAL A 94 -2.26 -4.74 -4.73
C VAL A 94 -3.48 -4.74 -3.82
N PRO A 95 -4.63 -5.31 -4.24
CA PRO A 95 -5.74 -5.48 -3.32
C PRO A 95 -5.27 -6.32 -2.14
N GLU A 96 -5.47 -5.83 -0.92
CA GLU A 96 -5.17 -6.60 0.28
C GLU A 96 -6.02 -7.87 0.26
N THR A 97 -5.37 -9.03 0.09
CA THR A 97 -6.01 -10.33 0.25
C THR A 97 -6.19 -10.59 1.73
N ILE A 98 -7.35 -10.20 2.26
CA ILE A 98 -7.73 -10.45 3.65
C ILE A 98 -8.34 -11.85 3.72
N ASP A 99 -7.69 -12.78 4.43
CA ASP A 99 -8.29 -14.06 4.78
C ASP A 99 -9.34 -13.86 5.88
N ALA A 100 -10.52 -13.41 5.46
CA ALA A 100 -11.64 -13.20 6.36
C ALA A 100 -12.03 -14.48 7.11
N SER A 101 -11.83 -15.66 6.49
CA SER A 101 -12.16 -16.94 7.11
C SER A 101 -11.22 -17.26 8.28
N GLY A 102 -9.91 -17.07 8.10
CA GLY A 102 -8.91 -17.28 9.13
C GLY A 102 -9.03 -16.27 10.27
N ILE A 103 -9.24 -14.99 9.96
CA ILE A 103 -9.48 -13.95 10.98
C ILE A 103 -10.72 -14.30 11.81
N ARG A 104 -11.80 -14.72 11.16
CA ARG A 104 -13.01 -15.15 11.84
C ARG A 104 -12.73 -16.36 12.74
N GLU A 105 -12.02 -17.38 12.26
CA GLU A 105 -11.72 -18.56 13.08
C GLU A 105 -10.89 -18.25 14.33
N LEU A 106 -9.96 -17.30 14.26
CA LEU A 106 -9.20 -16.88 15.43
C LEU A 106 -10.06 -16.17 16.48
N ALA A 107 -11.05 -15.39 16.07
CA ALA A 107 -11.92 -14.64 16.97
C ALA A 107 -13.13 -15.47 17.45
N ILE A 108 -13.72 -16.26 16.56
CA ILE A 108 -14.90 -17.10 16.78
C ILE A 108 -14.65 -18.43 16.06
N ALA A 109 -14.08 -19.36 16.82
CA ALA A 109 -13.87 -20.73 16.36
C ALA A 109 -15.24 -21.37 16.11
N LEU A 110 -15.54 -21.74 14.87
CA LEU A 110 -16.75 -22.50 14.58
C LEU A 110 -16.53 -23.97 14.94
N PRO A 111 -17.55 -24.63 15.52
CA PRO A 111 -17.47 -26.04 15.83
C PRO A 111 -17.18 -26.86 14.56
N ARG A 112 -16.21 -27.77 14.67
CA ARG A 112 -15.82 -28.71 13.62
C ARG A 112 -16.60 -30.00 13.81
N SER A 113 -16.82 -30.71 12.71
CA SER A 113 -17.50 -32.03 12.75
C SER A 113 -16.66 -33.13 13.41
N THR A 114 -15.36 -32.90 13.64
CA THR A 114 -14.49 -33.80 14.40
C THR A 114 -14.74 -33.70 15.91
N ASP A 115 -15.14 -32.51 16.39
CA ASP A 115 -15.15 -32.17 17.81
C ASP A 115 -16.58 -31.87 18.32
N SER A 116 -17.59 -31.97 17.44
CA SER A 116 -18.99 -31.69 17.75
C SER A 116 -19.97 -32.29 16.72
N ASP A 117 -21.25 -32.31 17.06
CA ASP A 117 -22.34 -32.72 16.15
C ASP A 117 -22.69 -31.67 15.07
N TYR A 118 -22.09 -30.48 15.13
CA TYR A 118 -22.33 -29.44 14.12
C TYR A 118 -21.66 -29.77 12.78
N ARG A 119 -22.37 -29.45 11.69
CA ARG A 119 -21.89 -29.63 10.32
C ARG A 119 -21.67 -28.28 9.64
N GLN A 120 -20.54 -28.14 8.97
CA GLN A 120 -20.22 -26.98 8.14
C GLN A 120 -20.58 -27.31 6.69
N ILE A 121 -21.39 -26.45 6.06
CA ILE A 121 -21.85 -26.62 4.68
C ILE A 121 -21.51 -25.34 3.92
N LEU A 122 -20.81 -25.46 2.79
CA LEU A 122 -20.57 -24.36 1.87
C LEU A 122 -21.73 -24.29 0.86
N LEU A 123 -22.53 -23.22 0.94
CA LEU A 123 -23.57 -22.96 -0.06
C LEU A 123 -22.92 -22.30 -1.28
N LEU A 124 -22.76 -23.08 -2.35
CA LEU A 124 -22.32 -22.57 -3.65
C LEU A 124 -23.55 -22.16 -4.46
N GLY A 125 -23.74 -20.86 -4.66
CA GLY A 125 -24.72 -20.36 -5.62
C GLY A 125 -24.21 -20.51 -7.03
N THR A 126 -25.08 -20.87 -7.96
CA THR A 126 -24.83 -20.72 -9.40
C THR A 126 -25.10 -19.27 -9.78
N THR A 127 -24.05 -18.53 -10.14
CA THR A 127 -24.19 -17.18 -10.75
C THR A 127 -24.55 -17.30 -12.22
#